data_AF-A0AAW5R806-F1
#
_entry.id   AF-A0AAW5R806-F1
#
_cell.length_a   1.000
_cell.length_b   1.000
_cell.length_c   1.000
_cell.angle_alpha   90.00
_cell.angle_beta   90.00
_cell.angle_gamma   90.00
#
_symmetry.space_group_name_H-M   'P 1'
#
loop_
_entity.id
_entity.type
_entity.pdbx_description
1 polymer ?
#
loop_
_entity_poly.entity_id
_entity_poly.type
_entity_poly.pdbx_seq_one_letter_code
_entity_poly.pdbx_strand_id
1 'polypeptide(L)'
;MRDLENYLLQFVLVYCADDPDVNAQVKKILNNIKLKNKNETLSPQKRRETYMKYWQKIFELLKTSRSLRAHCSYIPIKILMMNLDRMIKPKLQIELFQLAADKHLDKKFFLNYFGLKSCKDFETIQLNQIDSEYVQLQKPKRPEY
;
A
#
# COMPACT_ATOMS: atom_id res chain seq x y z
N MET A 1 5.69 -9.25 -7.83
CA MET A 1 4.78 -8.29 -7.17
C MET A 1 5.12 -8.15 -5.68
N ARG A 2 6.42 -7.97 -5.35
CA ARG A 2 6.89 -8.05 -3.95
C ARG A 2 6.50 -6.82 -3.12
N ASP A 3 6.41 -5.64 -3.74
CA ASP A 3 6.06 -4.41 -3.04
C ASP A 3 4.64 -4.46 -2.46
N LEU A 4 3.69 -5.04 -3.22
CA LEU A 4 2.31 -5.31 -2.76
C LEU A 4 2.29 -6.25 -1.56
N GLU A 5 3.06 -7.33 -1.63
CA GLU A 5 3.17 -8.33 -0.57
C GLU A 5 3.78 -7.73 0.71
N ASN A 6 4.86 -6.98 0.56
CA ASN A 6 5.52 -6.29 1.67
C ASN A 6 4.57 -5.27 2.33
N TYR A 7 3.86 -4.49 1.52
CA TYR A 7 2.92 -3.50 2.05
C TYR A 7 1.80 -4.16 2.85
N LEU A 8 1.20 -5.23 2.32
CA LEU A 8 0.14 -5.97 3.02
C LEU A 8 0.63 -6.60 4.32
N LEU A 9 1.81 -7.23 4.32
CA LEU A 9 2.35 -7.90 5.50
C LEU A 9 2.75 -6.93 6.61
N GLN A 10 3.46 -5.85 6.25
CA GLN A 10 4.05 -4.94 7.23
C GLN A 10 3.05 -3.89 7.72
N PHE A 11 2.14 -3.44 6.83
CA PHE A 11 1.34 -2.25 7.11
C PHE A 11 -0.16 -2.48 7.08
N VAL A 12 -0.68 -3.58 6.55
CA VAL A 12 -2.15 -3.80 6.54
C VAL A 12 -2.55 -4.91 7.51
N LEU A 13 -1.90 -6.07 7.42
CA LEU A 13 -2.26 -7.26 8.20
C LEU A 13 -2.12 -7.04 9.72
N VAL A 14 -1.08 -6.31 10.13
CA VAL A 14 -0.83 -5.97 11.54
C VAL A 14 -1.97 -5.14 12.14
N TYR A 15 -2.59 -4.27 11.34
CA TYR A 15 -3.62 -3.32 11.76
C TYR A 15 -5.05 -3.79 11.46
N CYS A 16 -5.21 -5.04 11.06
CA CYS A 16 -6.53 -5.66 10.96
C CYS A 16 -6.55 -7.02 11.67
N ALA A 17 -5.61 -7.27 12.58
CA ALA A 17 -5.52 -8.53 13.31
C ALA A 17 -6.82 -8.83 14.08
N ASP A 18 -7.38 -7.80 14.71
CA ASP A 18 -8.58 -7.87 15.56
C ASP A 18 -9.90 -7.77 14.77
N ASP A 19 -9.85 -7.65 13.44
CA ASP A 19 -11.02 -7.68 12.55
C ASP A 19 -10.93 -8.93 11.66
N PRO A 20 -11.59 -10.04 12.04
CA PRO A 20 -11.49 -11.31 11.33
C PRO A 20 -11.89 -11.24 9.86
N ASP A 21 -12.87 -10.40 9.51
CA ASP A 21 -13.36 -10.27 8.14
C ASP A 21 -12.32 -9.56 7.26
N VAL A 22 -11.82 -8.40 7.72
CA VAL A 22 -10.78 -7.64 7.00
C VAL A 22 -9.48 -8.45 6.94
N ASN A 23 -9.11 -9.14 8.02
CA ASN A 23 -7.97 -10.05 8.06
C ASN A 23 -8.07 -11.15 6.98
N ALA A 24 -9.24 -11.78 6.86
CA ALA A 24 -9.48 -12.80 5.84
C ALA A 24 -9.38 -12.22 4.42
N GLN A 25 -9.91 -11.01 4.20
CA GLN A 25 -9.80 -10.32 2.91
C GLN A 25 -8.32 -10.03 2.55
N VAL A 26 -7.53 -9.52 3.49
CA VAL A 26 -6.10 -9.23 3.29
C VAL A 26 -5.32 -10.51 3.00
N LYS A 27 -5.53 -11.58 3.79
CA LYS A 27 -4.90 -12.89 3.58
C LYS A 27 -5.27 -13.48 2.23
N LYS A 28 -6.51 -13.32 1.77
CA LYS A 28 -6.95 -13.76 0.44
C LYS A 28 -6.21 -13.00 -0.66
N ILE A 29 -6.03 -11.68 -0.54
CA ILE A 29 -5.22 -10.90 -1.49
C ILE A 29 -3.78 -11.39 -1.49
N LEU A 30 -3.17 -11.56 -0.31
CA LEU A 30 -1.79 -12.02 -0.14
C LEU A 30 -1.55 -13.40 -0.78
N ASN A 31 -2.43 -14.36 -0.51
CA ASN A 31 -2.33 -15.71 -1.07
C ASN A 31 -2.44 -15.70 -2.61
N ASN A 32 -3.34 -14.88 -3.14
CA ASN A 32 -3.46 -14.73 -4.60
C ASN A 32 -2.19 -14.14 -5.22
N ILE A 33 -1.56 -13.14 -4.58
CA ILE A 33 -0.28 -12.58 -5.03
C ILE A 33 0.82 -13.65 -5.02
N LYS A 34 0.93 -14.42 -3.92
CA LYS A 34 1.92 -15.51 -3.78
C LYS A 34 1.75 -16.58 -4.84
N LEU A 35 0.52 -17.03 -5.10
CA LEU A 35 0.21 -18.00 -6.15
C LEU A 35 0.60 -17.48 -7.53
N LYS A 36 0.32 -16.21 -7.82
CA LYS A 36 0.67 -15.59 -9.11
C LYS A 36 2.18 -15.34 -9.27
N ASN A 37 2.90 -15.07 -8.18
CA ASN A 37 4.36 -14.98 -8.21
C ASN A 37 5.01 -16.36 -8.47
N LYS A 38 4.40 -17.46 -8.00
CA LYS A 38 4.89 -18.83 -8.24
C LYS A 38 4.61 -19.34 -9.66
N ASN A 39 3.49 -18.94 -10.26
CA ASN A 39 3.09 -19.34 -11.61
C ASN A 39 3.58 -18.31 -12.64
N GLU A 40 4.86 -18.38 -13.00
CA GLU A 40 5.61 -17.32 -13.69
C GLU A 40 5.42 -17.27 -15.24
N THR A 41 4.24 -17.61 -15.76
CA THR A 41 3.95 -17.65 -17.22
C THR A 41 3.09 -16.49 -17.73
N LEU A 42 2.92 -15.41 -16.94
CA LEU A 42 2.10 -14.28 -17.36
C LEU A 42 2.84 -13.35 -18.33
N SER A 43 2.19 -12.99 -19.43
CA SER A 43 2.68 -11.94 -20.35
C SER A 43 2.90 -10.62 -19.61
N PRO A 44 3.82 -9.75 -20.07
CA PRO A 44 4.10 -8.46 -19.43
C PRO A 44 2.85 -7.60 -19.20
N GLN A 45 1.94 -7.58 -20.19
CA GLN A 45 0.68 -6.84 -20.10
C GLN A 45 -0.25 -7.41 -19.02
N LYS A 46 -0.40 -8.74 -18.97
CA LYS A 46 -1.25 -9.40 -17.97
C LYS A 46 -0.67 -9.26 -16.56
N ARG A 47 0.66 -9.22 -16.42
CA ARG A 47 1.34 -8.89 -15.15
C ARG A 47 1.03 -7.46 -14.70
N ARG A 48 1.06 -6.50 -15.61
CA ARG A 48 0.71 -5.09 -15.33
C ARG A 48 -0.74 -4.95 -14.88
N GLU A 49 -1.68 -5.51 -15.62
CA GLU A 49 -3.11 -5.51 -15.27
C GLU A 49 -3.36 -6.16 -13.91
N THR A 50 -2.70 -7.30 -13.66
CA THR A 50 -2.80 -8.00 -12.38
C THR A 50 -2.26 -7.15 -11.22
N TYR A 51 -1.10 -6.52 -11.41
CA TYR A 51 -0.52 -5.60 -10.43
C TYR A 51 -1.46 -4.43 -10.13
N MET A 52 -2.03 -3.80 -11.16
CA MET A 52 -2.98 -2.70 -10.99
C MET A 52 -4.24 -3.14 -10.21
N LYS A 53 -4.79 -4.30 -10.57
CA LYS A 53 -5.96 -4.87 -9.90
C LYS A 53 -5.74 -5.12 -8.42
N TYR A 54 -4.53 -5.54 -8.02
CA TYR A 54 -4.22 -5.72 -6.60
C TYR A 54 -4.11 -4.41 -5.84
N TRP A 55 -3.45 -3.40 -6.42
CA TRP A 55 -3.41 -2.06 -5.81
C TRP A 55 -4.80 -1.45 -5.63
N GLN A 56 -5.65 -1.54 -6.65
CA GLN A 56 -7.04 -1.07 -6.56
C GLN A 56 -7.81 -1.76 -5.42
N LYS A 57 -7.64 -3.08 -5.26
CA LYS A 57 -8.23 -3.81 -4.13
C LYS A 57 -7.71 -3.33 -2.77
N ILE A 58 -6.41 -3.04 -2.68
CA ILE A 58 -5.80 -2.51 -1.45
C ILE A 58 -6.36 -1.12 -1.15
N PHE A 59 -6.44 -0.22 -2.14
CA PHE A 59 -7.00 1.11 -1.95
C PHE A 59 -8.46 1.07 -1.51
N GLU A 60 -9.27 0.19 -2.12
CA GLU A 60 -10.67 0.01 -1.72
C GLU A 60 -10.79 -0.47 -0.27
N LEU A 61 -9.94 -1.42 0.12
CA LEU A 61 -9.90 -1.92 1.50
C LEU A 61 -9.54 -0.80 2.48
N LEU A 62 -8.51 0.00 2.18
CA LEU A 62 -8.06 1.12 3.01
C LEU A 62 -9.14 2.21 3.14
N LYS A 63 -9.95 2.41 2.10
CA LYS A 63 -11.04 3.40 2.07
C LYS A 63 -12.26 2.96 2.87
N THR A 64 -12.62 1.68 2.79
CA THR A 64 -13.90 1.15 3.29
C THR A 64 -13.82 0.49 4.67
N SER A 65 -12.68 -0.12 5.00
CA SER A 65 -12.52 -0.86 6.27
C SER A 65 -12.57 0.08 7.46
N ARG A 66 -13.56 -0.11 8.34
CA ARG A 66 -13.65 0.64 9.59
C ARG A 66 -12.53 0.27 10.55
N SER A 67 -12.08 -0.98 10.63
CA SER A 67 -10.97 -1.39 11.50
C SER A 67 -9.66 -0.72 11.10
N LEU A 68 -9.31 -0.73 9.81
CA LEU A 68 -8.13 -0.02 9.30
C LEU A 68 -8.21 1.51 9.50
N ARG A 69 -9.43 2.05 9.60
CA ARG A 69 -9.70 3.47 9.88
C ARG A 69 -9.86 3.81 11.36
N ALA A 70 -10.18 2.84 12.21
CA ALA A 70 -10.48 2.99 13.63
C ALA A 70 -9.20 2.99 14.48
N HIS A 71 -8.11 2.41 13.98
CA HIS A 71 -6.80 2.66 14.55
C HIS A 71 -6.48 4.17 14.41
N CYS A 72 -6.30 4.85 15.54
CA CYS A 72 -6.22 6.31 15.73
C CYS A 72 -5.20 7.05 14.84
N SER A 73 -4.45 6.34 14.01
CA SER A 73 -3.26 6.86 13.35
C SER A 73 -3.25 6.65 11.83
N TYR A 74 -4.26 6.04 11.20
CA TYR A 74 -4.33 5.82 9.74
C TYR A 74 -3.01 5.27 9.14
N ILE A 75 -2.22 4.56 9.93
CA ILE A 75 -0.80 4.25 9.64
C ILE A 75 -0.62 3.57 8.27
N PRO A 76 -1.45 2.59 7.87
CA PRO A 76 -1.32 1.99 6.54
C PRO A 76 -1.41 3.06 5.43
N ILE A 77 -2.43 3.91 5.49
CA ILE A 77 -2.66 5.00 4.53
C ILE A 77 -1.51 6.03 4.56
N LYS A 78 -1.00 6.36 5.75
CA LYS A 78 0.13 7.28 5.89
C LYS A 78 1.42 6.74 5.29
N ILE A 79 1.74 5.48 5.58
CA ILE A 79 2.92 4.80 5.01
C ILE A 79 2.81 4.73 3.49
N LEU A 80 1.61 4.44 2.98
CA LEU A 80 1.32 4.48 1.55
C LEU A 80 1.60 5.87 0.96
N MET A 81 1.06 6.94 1.56
CA MET A 81 1.29 8.31 1.10
C MET A 81 2.78 8.70 1.13
N MET A 82 3.52 8.33 2.18
CA MET A 82 4.94 8.70 2.33
C MET A 82 5.88 7.94 1.39
N ASN A 83 5.52 6.71 0.99
CA ASN A 83 6.39 5.83 0.23
C ASN A 83 5.81 5.46 -1.14
N LEU A 84 4.82 6.20 -1.62
CA LEU A 84 4.11 5.86 -2.86
C LEU A 84 5.06 5.77 -4.07
N ASP A 85 5.96 6.73 -4.23
CA ASP A 85 6.95 6.75 -5.32
C ASP A 85 7.96 5.61 -5.23
N ARG A 86 8.18 5.09 -4.02
CA ARG A 86 9.04 3.92 -3.78
C ARG A 86 8.31 2.60 -4.05
N MET A 87 6.99 2.57 -3.87
CA MET A 87 6.16 1.37 -4.03
C MET A 87 5.56 1.21 -5.43
N ILE A 88 5.22 2.32 -6.09
CA ILE A 88 4.47 2.37 -7.34
C ILE A 88 5.17 3.35 -8.29
N LYS A 89 5.49 2.89 -9.50
CA LYS A 89 6.10 3.75 -10.51
C LYS A 89 5.16 4.93 -10.85
N PRO A 90 5.65 6.18 -10.95
CA PRO A 90 4.81 7.36 -11.20
C PRO A 90 3.83 7.21 -12.37
N LYS A 91 4.28 6.65 -13.50
CA LYS A 91 3.41 6.40 -14.67
C LYS A 91 2.20 5.51 -14.36
N LEU A 92 2.34 4.55 -13.44
CA LEU A 92 1.25 3.67 -13.02
C LEU A 92 0.36 4.31 -11.96
N GLN A 93 0.85 5.29 -11.22
CA GLN A 93 0.06 5.96 -10.19
C GLN A 93 -1.10 6.75 -10.81
N ILE A 94 -0.85 7.45 -11.93
CA ILE A 94 -1.89 8.18 -12.67
C ILE A 94 -3.03 7.23 -13.08
N GLU A 95 -2.69 6.07 -13.64
CA GLU A 95 -3.69 5.06 -14.04
C GLU A 95 -4.42 4.44 -12.86
N LEU A 96 -3.71 4.19 -11.76
CA LEU A 96 -4.29 3.61 -10.55
C LEU A 96 -5.32 4.53 -9.89
N PHE A 97 -5.03 5.81 -9.85
CA PHE A 97 -5.90 6.83 -9.27
C PHE A 97 -6.83 7.49 -10.30
N GLN A 98 -6.80 7.03 -11.57
CA GLN A 98 -7.58 7.59 -12.68
C GLN A 98 -7.43 9.11 -12.78
N LEU A 99 -6.20 9.59 -12.63
CA LEU A 99 -5.90 11.01 -12.66
C LEU A 99 -5.81 11.53 -14.10
N ALA A 100 -6.24 12.77 -14.29
CA ALA A 100 -5.87 13.56 -15.45
C ALA A 100 -4.35 13.85 -15.41
N ALA A 101 -3.72 14.00 -16.57
CA ALA A 101 -2.26 14.09 -16.70
C ALA A 101 -1.63 15.31 -15.99
N ASP A 102 -2.44 16.32 -15.70
CA ASP A 102 -2.08 17.56 -15.01
C ASP A 102 -2.27 17.51 -13.48
N LYS A 103 -2.87 16.43 -12.95
CA LYS A 103 -3.12 16.30 -11.51
C LYS A 103 -1.96 15.61 -10.80
N HIS A 104 -1.50 16.26 -9.74
CA HIS A 104 -0.49 15.72 -8.83
C HIS A 104 -1.13 14.94 -7.68
N LEU A 105 -0.45 13.87 -7.26
CA LEU A 105 -0.78 13.08 -6.08
C LEU A 105 -0.24 13.78 -4.83
N ASP A 106 -0.81 14.94 -4.52
CA ASP A 106 -0.45 15.71 -3.35
C ASP A 106 -1.18 15.23 -2.08
N LYS A 107 -0.78 15.77 -0.93
CA LYS A 107 -1.40 15.47 0.37
C LYS A 107 -2.91 15.74 0.35
N LYS A 108 -3.36 16.78 -0.36
CA LYS A 108 -4.76 17.18 -0.46
C LYS A 108 -5.58 16.17 -1.27
N PHE A 109 -5.02 15.63 -2.35
CA PHE A 109 -5.61 14.55 -3.13
C PHE A 109 -5.85 13.34 -2.24
N PHE A 110 -4.85 12.87 -1.49
CA PHE A 110 -5.00 11.69 -0.64
C PHE A 110 -5.98 11.89 0.52
N LEU A 111 -5.96 13.08 1.12
CA LEU A 111 -6.95 13.47 2.12
C LEU A 111 -8.37 13.31 1.58
N ASN A 112 -8.62 13.83 0.38
CA ASN A 112 -9.93 13.73 -0.27
C ASN A 112 -10.26 12.31 -0.71
N TYR A 113 -9.31 11.61 -1.33
CA TYR A 113 -9.49 10.26 -1.87
C TYR A 113 -9.85 9.24 -0.78
N PHE A 114 -9.17 9.31 0.37
CA PHE A 114 -9.41 8.43 1.52
C PHE A 114 -10.43 8.99 2.53
N GLY A 115 -10.96 10.20 2.30
CA GLY A 115 -11.95 10.83 3.18
C GLY A 115 -11.42 11.11 4.60
N LEU A 116 -10.19 11.62 4.68
CA LEU A 116 -9.48 11.89 5.93
C LEU A 116 -9.84 13.30 6.44
N LYS A 117 -10.21 13.43 7.73
CA LYS A 117 -10.71 14.69 8.33
C LYS A 117 -9.63 15.71 8.70
N SER A 118 -8.41 15.29 9.05
CA SER A 118 -7.27 16.18 9.22
C SER A 118 -5.95 15.41 9.22
N CYS A 119 -4.87 16.09 8.83
CA CYS A 119 -3.50 15.59 8.88
C CYS A 119 -2.75 16.01 10.15
N LYS A 120 -3.41 16.42 11.25
CA LYS A 120 -2.68 16.86 12.47
C LYS A 120 -1.67 15.80 12.96
N ASP A 121 -1.93 14.52 12.69
CA ASP A 121 -1.01 13.42 12.98
C ASP A 121 0.03 13.11 11.88
N PHE A 122 0.10 13.91 10.82
CA PHE A 122 1.19 13.85 9.82
C PHE A 122 2.33 14.79 10.18
N GLU A 123 2.03 15.88 10.90
CA GLU A 123 3.04 16.80 11.44
C GLU A 123 3.80 16.14 12.61
N THR A 124 3.13 15.34 13.45
CA THR A 124 3.79 14.55 14.51
C THR A 124 4.60 13.35 13.99
N ILE A 125 4.26 12.80 12.82
CA ILE A 125 5.07 11.75 12.18
C ILE A 125 6.36 12.34 11.57
N GLN A 126 6.43 13.65 11.36
CA GLN A 126 7.68 14.30 10.95
C GLN A 126 8.70 14.47 12.09
N LEU A 127 8.41 14.13 13.36
CA LEU A 127 9.35 14.47 14.45
C LEU A 127 9.84 13.30 15.34
N ASN A 128 9.17 12.15 15.42
CA ASN A 128 9.55 11.12 16.42
C ASN A 128 9.88 9.70 15.88
N GLN A 129 9.84 9.45 14.57
CA GLN A 129 10.13 8.09 14.03
C GLN A 129 10.96 8.07 12.73
N ILE A 130 11.47 9.23 12.30
CA ILE A 130 12.55 9.29 11.29
C ILE A 130 13.92 9.25 11.99
N ASP A 131 13.96 9.02 13.31
CA ASP A 131 15.18 8.61 13.98
C ASP A 131 15.45 7.12 13.72
N SER A 132 16.20 6.92 12.63
CA SER A 132 17.38 6.05 12.58
C SER A 132 17.22 4.56 12.26
N GLU A 133 16.15 3.82 12.59
CA GLU A 133 16.27 2.33 12.53
C GLU A 133 15.15 1.50 11.85
N TYR A 134 13.94 2.02 11.62
CA TYR A 134 12.81 1.11 11.31
C TYR A 134 12.49 0.81 9.84
N VAL A 135 13.15 1.43 8.85
CA VAL A 135 12.89 1.13 7.42
C VAL A 135 14.19 1.04 6.63
N GLN A 136 15.09 0.18 7.06
CA GLN A 136 15.86 -0.56 6.06
C GLN A 136 14.93 -1.63 5.52
N LEU A 137 14.22 -1.31 4.43
CA LEU A 137 13.69 -2.32 3.52
C LEU A 137 14.88 -3.21 3.15
N GLN A 138 15.06 -4.32 3.88
CA GLN A 138 16.13 -5.27 3.61
C GLN A 138 15.92 -5.74 2.18
N LYS A 139 16.74 -5.22 1.27
CA LYS A 139 16.90 -5.79 -0.06
C LYS A 139 17.21 -7.27 0.18
N PRO A 140 16.47 -8.21 -0.43
CA PRO A 140 16.85 -9.61 -0.32
C PRO A 140 18.31 -9.72 -0.76
N LYS A 141 19.16 -10.27 0.12
CA LYS A 141 20.56 -10.55 -0.21
C LYS A 141 20.55 -11.33 -1.52
N ARG A 142 21.18 -10.76 -2.56
CA ARG A 142 21.45 -11.53 -3.77
C ARG A 142 22.36 -12.69 -3.34
N PRO A 143 22.06 -13.94 -3.69
CA PRO A 143 23.07 -14.98 -3.59
C PRO A 143 24.23 -14.56 -4.50
N GLU A 144 25.40 -14.41 -3.91
CA GLU A 144 26.65 -14.39 -4.67
C GLU A 144 26.83 -15.78 -5.28
N TYR A 145 27.32 -15.76 -6.52
CA TYR A 145 27.36 -16.86 -7.49
C TYR A 145 27.86 -18.20 -6.93
#